data_AF-A0A4Y8W901-F1
#
_entry.id   AF-A0A4Y8W901-F1
#
_cell.length_a   1.000
_cell.length_b   1.000
_cell.length_c   1.000
_cell.angle_alpha   90.00
_cell.angle_beta   90.00
_cell.angle_gamma   90.00
#
_symmetry.space_group_name_H-M   'P 1'
#
loop_
_entity.id
_entity.type
_entity.pdbx_description
1 polymer ?
#
loop_
_entity_poly.entity_id
_entity_poly.type
_entity_poly.pdbx_seq_one_letter_code
_entity_poly.pdbx_strand_id
1 'polypeptide(L)'
;MHSKEILELFVVKADKLLVSSFSKEMQKGQRVKVGKEVIDYVGPTDEELDAFLLTHRLFFQKNEPIRINNLHTHYENLGVNESELEQLREIQEWIFNYWHSDSPLVYNKERINNWKFYEAFLYGDLAHTNNAENRKRFKDWTKTTISKESSYFDFRQILGVTLMVIAQLKYLTEGVLLKLDI
;
A
#
# COMPACT_ATOMS: atom_id res chain seq x y z
N MET A 1 -4.30 -12.58 20.45
CA MET A 1 -4.40 -11.12 20.46
C MET A 1 -5.89 -10.79 20.41
N HIS A 2 -6.38 -10.01 21.36
CA HIS A 2 -7.78 -9.59 21.43
C HIS A 2 -8.06 -8.56 20.33
N SER A 3 -9.32 -8.43 19.86
CA SER A 3 -9.66 -7.51 18.77
C SER A 3 -9.19 -6.07 19.02
N LYS A 4 -9.30 -5.59 20.26
CA LYS A 4 -8.81 -4.26 20.66
C LYS A 4 -7.30 -4.10 20.40
N GLU A 5 -6.49 -5.06 20.89
CA GLU A 5 -5.03 -5.06 20.69
C GLU A 5 -4.64 -5.09 19.20
N ILE A 6 -5.43 -5.76 18.35
CA ILE A 6 -5.22 -5.79 16.90
C ILE A 6 -5.48 -4.42 16.28
N LEU A 7 -6.55 -3.74 16.68
CA LEU A 7 -6.86 -2.39 16.21
C LEU A 7 -5.84 -1.36 16.69
N GLU A 8 -5.38 -1.46 17.94
CA GLU A 8 -4.27 -0.64 18.46
C GLU A 8 -2.99 -0.88 17.66
N LEU A 9 -2.66 -2.14 17.37
CA LEU A 9 -1.51 -2.49 16.52
C LEU A 9 -1.64 -1.89 15.12
N PHE A 10 -2.85 -1.94 14.52
CA PHE A 10 -3.11 -1.30 13.24
C PHE A 10 -2.77 0.19 13.28
N VAL A 11 -3.26 0.92 14.30
CA VAL A 11 -3.01 2.36 14.49
C VAL A 11 -1.51 2.63 14.63
N VAL A 12 -0.81 1.87 15.48
CA VAL A 12 0.65 2.03 15.68
C VAL A 12 1.43 1.81 14.38
N LYS A 13 1.07 0.81 13.58
CA LYS A 13 1.73 0.58 12.28
C LYS A 13 1.37 1.65 11.26
N ALA A 14 0.14 2.17 11.28
CA ALA A 14 -0.30 3.23 10.39
C ALA A 14 0.47 4.52 10.70
N ASP A 15 0.61 4.90 11.97
CA ASP A 15 1.42 6.05 12.39
C ASP A 15 2.86 5.93 11.90
N LYS A 16 3.48 4.75 12.11
CA LYS A 16 4.85 4.50 11.64
C LYS A 16 5.00 4.73 10.13
N LEU A 17 4.03 4.30 9.33
CA LEU A 17 4.04 4.54 7.89
C LEU A 17 3.88 6.03 7.59
N LEU A 18 2.87 6.68 8.15
CA LEU A 18 2.51 8.07 7.83
C LEU A 18 3.64 9.07 8.15
N VAL A 19 4.47 8.80 9.16
CA VAL A 19 5.60 9.65 9.53
C VAL A 19 6.94 9.22 8.93
N SER A 20 6.95 8.16 8.10
CA SER A 20 8.16 7.64 7.46
C SER A 20 8.79 8.67 6.50
N SER A 21 10.10 8.54 6.26
CA SER A 21 10.79 9.40 5.29
C SER A 21 10.20 9.25 3.89
N PHE A 22 9.85 8.03 3.48
CA PHE A 22 9.10 7.79 2.24
C PHE A 22 7.83 8.64 2.15
N SER A 23 6.98 8.61 3.18
CA SER A 23 5.74 9.40 3.18
C SER A 23 6.00 10.91 3.14
N LYS A 24 7.03 11.40 3.83
CA LYS A 24 7.43 12.81 3.80
C LYS A 24 7.93 13.25 2.42
N GLU A 25 8.74 12.42 1.75
CA GLU A 25 9.20 12.72 0.40
C GLU A 25 8.07 12.65 -0.62
N MET A 26 7.14 11.70 -0.47
CA MET A 26 5.94 11.62 -1.32
C MET A 26 5.07 12.89 -1.25
N GLN A 27 4.95 13.51 -0.08
CA GLN A 27 4.19 14.77 0.10
C GLN A 27 4.80 15.96 -0.64
N LYS A 28 6.12 15.95 -0.88
CA LYS A 28 6.81 17.00 -1.66
C LYS A 28 6.56 16.87 -3.17
N GLY A 29 5.93 15.78 -3.58
CA GLY A 29 5.70 15.42 -4.97
C GLY A 29 6.91 14.74 -5.61
N GLN A 30 6.65 14.01 -6.68
CA GLN A 30 7.67 13.29 -7.44
C GLN A 30 7.99 14.04 -8.72
N ARG A 31 9.26 14.04 -9.13
CA ARG A 31 9.66 14.61 -10.43
C ARG A 31 10.64 13.67 -11.11
N VAL A 32 10.45 13.51 -12.41
CA VAL A 32 11.38 12.80 -13.28
C VAL A 32 11.98 13.86 -14.20
N LYS A 33 13.28 14.12 -14.08
CA LYS A 33 14.01 14.99 -15.00
C LYS A 33 14.65 14.14 -16.07
N VAL A 34 14.27 14.37 -17.32
CA VAL A 34 14.84 13.67 -18.48
C VAL A 34 15.94 14.54 -19.08
N GLY A 35 17.20 14.15 -18.87
CA GLY A 35 18.36 14.67 -19.57
C GLY A 35 18.62 13.92 -20.88
N LYS A 36 19.64 14.33 -21.64
CA LYS A 36 20.03 13.65 -22.90
C LYS A 36 20.46 12.19 -22.68
N GLU A 37 20.97 11.85 -21.49
CA GLU A 37 21.49 10.51 -21.17
C GLU A 37 21.10 10.02 -19.76
N VAL A 38 20.46 10.85 -18.93
CA VAL A 38 20.18 10.55 -17.52
C VAL A 38 18.73 10.86 -17.18
N ILE A 39 18.09 9.97 -16.43
CA ILE A 39 16.79 10.22 -15.81
C ILE A 39 17.07 10.47 -14.33
N ASP A 40 16.94 11.71 -13.87
CA ASP A 40 17.07 12.04 -12.45
C ASP A 40 15.69 11.98 -11.79
N TYR A 41 15.52 11.02 -10.89
CA TYR A 41 14.36 10.93 -10.02
C TYR A 41 14.53 11.84 -8.80
N VAL A 42 13.49 12.61 -8.47
CA VAL A 42 13.37 13.38 -7.24
C VAL A 42 12.16 12.88 -6.46
N GLY A 43 12.41 12.27 -5.30
CA GLY A 43 11.42 11.68 -4.40
C GLY A 43 12.09 10.66 -3.46
N PRO A 44 11.32 9.73 -2.86
CA PRO A 44 11.89 8.71 -1.98
C PRO A 44 12.99 7.85 -2.63
N THR A 45 14.11 7.72 -1.94
CA THR A 45 15.20 6.81 -2.29
C THR A 45 14.76 5.34 -2.24
N ASP A 46 15.55 4.46 -2.86
CA ASP A 46 15.30 3.02 -2.82
C ASP A 46 15.35 2.47 -1.38
N GLU A 47 16.24 2.98 -0.53
CA GLU A 47 16.31 2.59 0.89
C GLU A 47 15.04 3.00 1.65
N GLU A 48 14.52 4.20 1.40
CA GLU A 48 13.28 4.67 2.02
C GLU A 48 12.07 3.86 1.53
N LEU A 49 12.04 3.50 0.25
CA LEU A 49 11.04 2.62 -0.33
C LEU A 49 11.08 1.23 0.33
N ASP A 50 12.24 0.61 0.42
CA ASP A 50 12.39 -0.71 1.04
C ASP A 50 11.94 -0.71 2.51
N ALA A 51 12.39 0.29 3.28
CA ALA A 51 11.99 0.47 4.67
C ALA A 51 10.47 0.67 4.83
N PHE A 52 9.86 1.45 3.92
CA PHE A 52 8.42 1.66 3.88
C PHE A 52 7.67 0.35 3.61
N LEU A 53 8.10 -0.42 2.61
CA LEU A 53 7.46 -1.65 2.18
C LEU A 53 7.40 -2.71 3.28
N LEU A 54 8.41 -2.77 4.16
CA LEU A 54 8.43 -3.70 5.31
C LEU A 54 7.21 -3.53 6.22
N THR A 55 6.75 -2.30 6.41
CA THR A 55 5.56 -2.02 7.24
C THR A 55 4.30 -1.99 6.39
N HIS A 56 4.37 -1.44 5.17
CA HIS A 56 3.22 -1.33 4.26
C HIS A 56 2.60 -2.68 3.92
N ARG A 57 3.42 -3.70 3.69
CA ARG A 57 2.94 -5.05 3.35
C ARG A 57 2.04 -5.66 4.43
N LEU A 58 2.21 -5.26 5.69
CA LEU A 58 1.44 -5.82 6.81
C LEU A 58 -0.08 -5.57 6.66
N PHE A 59 -0.45 -4.50 5.98
CA PHE A 59 -1.84 -4.10 5.77
C PHE A 59 -2.55 -4.93 4.68
N PHE A 60 -1.80 -5.66 3.85
CA PHE A 60 -2.34 -6.37 2.69
C PHE A 60 -2.04 -7.87 2.68
N GLN A 61 -1.04 -8.32 3.44
CA GLN A 61 -0.65 -9.73 3.51
C GLN A 61 -1.72 -10.60 4.17
N LYS A 62 -2.00 -11.76 3.57
CA LYS A 62 -3.10 -12.67 3.99
C LYS A 62 -3.00 -13.14 5.45
N ASN A 63 -1.79 -13.35 5.94
CA ASN A 63 -1.54 -13.93 7.27
C ASN A 63 -1.37 -12.87 8.37
N GLU A 64 -1.58 -11.60 8.04
CA GLU A 64 -1.41 -10.51 9.01
C GLU A 64 -2.74 -10.18 9.69
N PRO A 65 -2.77 -10.09 11.03
CA PRO A 65 -4.00 -9.78 11.75
C PRO A 65 -4.52 -8.38 11.44
N ILE A 66 -3.61 -7.41 11.20
CA ILE A 66 -3.95 -6.02 10.87
C ILE A 66 -4.27 -5.81 9.37
N ARG A 67 -4.42 -6.89 8.60
CA ARG A 67 -4.80 -6.78 7.19
C ARG A 67 -6.13 -6.03 7.08
N ILE A 68 -6.22 -5.09 6.15
CA ILE A 68 -7.40 -4.22 5.95
C ILE A 68 -8.69 -5.04 5.90
N ASN A 69 -8.72 -6.14 5.13
CA ASN A 69 -9.92 -6.97 4.97
C ASN A 69 -10.36 -7.68 6.27
N ASN A 70 -9.46 -7.86 7.24
CA ASN A 70 -9.75 -8.53 8.50
C ASN A 70 -10.31 -7.58 9.57
N LEU A 71 -10.19 -6.26 9.37
CA LEU A 71 -10.62 -5.27 10.35
C LEU A 71 -12.11 -5.37 10.69
N HIS A 72 -12.94 -5.78 9.72
CA HIS A 72 -14.38 -5.93 9.92
C HIS A 72 -14.70 -6.86 11.09
N THR A 73 -14.07 -8.04 11.12
CA THR A 73 -14.24 -9.01 12.22
C THR A 73 -13.80 -8.44 13.57
N HIS A 74 -12.76 -7.60 13.58
CA HIS A 74 -12.30 -6.97 14.81
C HIS A 74 -13.26 -5.90 15.31
N TYR A 75 -13.85 -5.14 14.40
CA TYR A 75 -14.91 -4.18 14.72
C TYR A 75 -16.14 -4.90 15.26
N GLU A 76 -16.68 -5.89 14.54
CA GLU A 76 -17.86 -6.66 14.99
C GLU A 76 -17.68 -7.27 16.39
N ASN A 77 -16.50 -7.84 16.66
CA ASN A 77 -16.18 -8.43 17.97
C ASN A 77 -16.15 -7.42 19.12
N LEU A 78 -15.95 -6.13 18.83
CA LEU A 78 -15.99 -5.05 19.82
C LEU A 78 -17.39 -4.44 19.97
N GLY A 79 -18.38 -4.91 19.20
CA GLY A 79 -19.76 -4.42 19.27
C GLY A 79 -19.91 -2.96 18.83
N VAL A 80 -19.08 -2.50 17.88
CA VAL A 80 -19.23 -1.15 17.31
C VAL A 80 -20.55 -0.99 16.57
N ASN A 81 -21.02 0.24 16.49
CA ASN A 81 -22.32 0.53 15.90
C ASN A 81 -22.30 0.39 14.37
N GLU A 82 -23.50 0.28 13.80
CA GLU A 82 -23.70 0.07 12.36
C GLU A 82 -23.11 1.19 11.49
N SER A 83 -23.10 2.43 11.98
CA SER A 83 -22.58 3.56 11.21
C SER A 83 -21.06 3.49 11.02
N GLU A 84 -20.32 3.00 12.02
CA GLU A 84 -18.87 2.80 11.92
C GLU A 84 -18.52 1.57 11.08
N LEU A 85 -19.32 0.50 11.18
CA LEU A 85 -19.18 -0.67 10.33
C LEU A 85 -19.43 -0.33 8.85
N GLU A 86 -20.41 0.52 8.57
CA GLU A 86 -20.68 0.96 7.20
C GLU A 86 -19.52 1.78 6.62
N GLN A 87 -19.00 2.76 7.37
CA GLN A 87 -17.82 3.52 6.94
C GLN A 87 -16.60 2.61 6.68
N LEU A 88 -16.39 1.59 7.52
CA LEU A 88 -15.34 0.61 7.29
C LEU A 88 -15.58 -0.16 5.99
N ARG A 89 -16.81 -0.63 5.74
CA ARG A 89 -17.18 -1.36 4.52
C ARG A 89 -16.97 -0.51 3.27
N GLU A 90 -17.39 0.76 3.29
CA GLU A 90 -17.19 1.69 2.18
C GLU A 90 -15.70 1.85 1.82
N ILE A 91 -14.85 2.03 2.82
CA ILE A 91 -13.40 2.16 2.61
C ILE A 91 -12.80 0.85 2.08
N GLN A 92 -13.22 -0.30 2.63
CA GLN A 92 -12.78 -1.63 2.19
C GLN A 92 -13.21 -1.94 0.76
N GLU A 93 -14.45 -1.59 0.39
CA GLU A 93 -14.97 -1.73 -0.96
C GLU A 93 -14.21 -0.83 -1.94
N TRP A 94 -13.96 0.42 -1.54
CA TRP A 94 -13.20 1.35 -2.36
C TRP A 94 -11.80 0.82 -2.69
N ILE A 95 -11.05 0.37 -1.68
CA ILE A 95 -9.70 -0.16 -1.92
C ILE A 95 -9.74 -1.48 -2.69
N PHE A 96 -10.75 -2.32 -2.47
CA PHE A 96 -10.97 -3.52 -3.28
C PHE A 96 -11.18 -3.17 -4.75
N ASN A 97 -12.04 -2.20 -5.05
CA ASN A 97 -12.30 -1.73 -6.40
C ASN A 97 -11.05 -1.10 -7.03
N TYR A 98 -10.31 -0.29 -6.27
CA TYR A 98 -9.03 0.26 -6.72
C TYR A 98 -8.03 -0.85 -7.10
N TRP A 99 -7.89 -1.88 -6.26
CA TRP A 99 -7.01 -3.02 -6.53
C TRP A 99 -7.36 -3.78 -7.81
N HIS A 100 -8.66 -3.85 -8.16
CA HIS A 100 -9.15 -4.56 -9.33
C HIS A 100 -9.31 -3.68 -10.57
N SER A 101 -9.22 -2.35 -10.41
CA SER A 101 -9.18 -1.42 -11.53
C SER A 101 -7.90 -1.55 -12.34
N ASP A 102 -7.98 -1.17 -13.61
CA ASP A 102 -6.85 -1.16 -14.52
C ASP A 102 -5.73 -0.27 -13.98
N SER A 103 -4.51 -0.82 -14.00
CA SER A 103 -3.30 -0.04 -13.80
C SER A 103 -3.14 0.99 -14.93
N PRO A 104 -2.49 2.13 -14.67
CA PRO A 104 -2.02 3.04 -15.72
C PRO A 104 -1.14 2.35 -16.78
N LEU A 105 -0.59 1.18 -16.45
CA LEU A 105 0.30 0.41 -17.32
C LEU A 105 -0.44 -0.58 -18.21
N VAL A 106 -0.18 -0.47 -19.51
CA VAL A 106 -0.47 -1.50 -20.50
C VAL A 106 0.82 -2.29 -20.74
N TYR A 107 0.83 -3.58 -20.42
CA TYR A 107 1.97 -4.46 -20.64
C TYR A 107 1.60 -5.58 -21.61
N ASN A 108 2.40 -5.81 -22.65
CA ASN A 108 2.13 -6.82 -23.69
C ASN A 108 0.70 -6.76 -24.27
N LYS A 109 0.16 -5.53 -24.43
CA LYS A 109 -1.22 -5.27 -24.90
C LYS A 109 -2.32 -5.69 -23.93
N GLU A 110 -1.98 -6.09 -22.70
CA GLU A 110 -2.91 -6.38 -21.63
C GLU A 110 -2.84 -5.28 -20.56
N ARG A 111 -4.01 -4.85 -20.07
CA ARG A 111 -4.09 -4.06 -18.85
C ARG A 111 -4.00 -5.02 -17.67
N ILE A 112 -3.01 -4.81 -16.84
CA ILE A 112 -2.91 -5.46 -15.54
C ILE A 112 -3.66 -4.61 -14.53
N ASN A 113 -4.25 -5.21 -13.49
CA ASN A 113 -4.84 -4.41 -12.42
C ASN A 113 -3.76 -3.95 -11.42
N ASN A 114 -4.12 -2.97 -10.59
CA ASN A 114 -3.20 -2.42 -9.58
C ASN A 114 -2.65 -3.49 -8.63
N TRP A 115 -3.46 -4.50 -8.29
CA TRP A 115 -3.03 -5.59 -7.39
C TRP A 115 -1.92 -6.43 -7.98
N LYS A 116 -2.08 -6.91 -9.22
CA LYS A 116 -1.04 -7.70 -9.92
C LYS A 116 0.24 -6.91 -10.07
N PHE A 117 0.12 -5.61 -10.32
CA PHE A 117 1.29 -4.73 -10.42
C PHE A 117 2.01 -4.59 -9.07
N TYR A 118 1.26 -4.30 -8.00
CA TYR A 118 1.78 -4.22 -6.65
C TYR A 118 2.46 -5.52 -6.20
N GLU A 119 1.85 -6.68 -6.45
CA GLU A 119 2.45 -7.98 -6.11
C GLU A 119 3.73 -8.26 -6.88
N ALA A 120 3.83 -7.87 -8.15
CA ALA A 120 5.04 -8.07 -8.92
C ALA A 120 6.20 -7.23 -8.37
N PHE A 121 5.95 -5.99 -7.94
CA PHE A 121 6.99 -5.15 -7.31
C PHE A 121 7.34 -5.64 -5.91
N LEU A 122 6.34 -5.91 -5.08
CA LEU A 122 6.56 -6.36 -3.71
C LEU A 122 7.25 -7.71 -3.65
N TYR A 123 6.91 -8.66 -4.53
CA TYR A 123 7.37 -10.06 -4.46
C TYR A 123 8.33 -10.48 -5.59
N GLY A 124 8.57 -9.63 -6.59
CA GLY A 124 9.41 -9.94 -7.74
C GLY A 124 10.88 -9.54 -7.60
N ASP A 125 11.22 -8.62 -6.70
CA ASP A 125 12.62 -8.27 -6.39
C ASP A 125 12.78 -7.75 -4.96
N LEU A 126 11.80 -6.96 -4.50
CA LEU A 126 11.85 -6.28 -3.19
C LEU A 126 11.50 -7.17 -1.99
N ALA A 127 10.92 -8.35 -2.23
CA ALA A 127 10.81 -9.38 -1.21
C ALA A 127 11.32 -10.69 -1.81
N HIS A 128 12.25 -11.33 -1.09
CA HIS A 128 12.86 -12.63 -1.41
C HIS A 128 11.86 -13.80 -1.46
N THR A 129 10.82 -13.70 -2.29
CA THR A 129 9.84 -14.77 -2.47
C THR A 129 10.16 -15.59 -3.71
N ASN A 130 9.78 -16.87 -3.67
CA ASN A 130 10.00 -17.82 -4.76
C ASN A 130 8.97 -17.73 -5.90
N ASN A 131 8.25 -16.61 -6.05
CA ASN A 131 7.27 -16.44 -7.12
C ASN A 131 7.96 -16.11 -8.46
N ALA A 132 8.28 -17.16 -9.23
CA ALA A 132 8.96 -17.04 -10.51
C ALA A 132 8.22 -16.14 -11.54
N GLU A 133 6.89 -16.12 -11.51
CA GLU A 133 6.07 -15.30 -12.41
C GLU A 133 6.20 -13.81 -12.08
N ASN A 134 6.09 -13.44 -10.80
CA ASN A 134 6.26 -12.06 -10.36
C ASN A 134 7.69 -11.56 -10.61
N ARG A 135 8.71 -12.41 -10.40
CA ARG A 135 10.10 -12.09 -10.75
C ARG A 135 10.29 -11.83 -12.24
N LYS A 136 9.66 -12.64 -13.09
CA LYS A 136 9.70 -12.45 -14.54
C LYS A 136 9.03 -11.13 -14.94
N ARG A 137 7.83 -10.86 -14.43
CA ARG A 137 7.10 -9.60 -14.66
C ARG A 137 7.93 -8.40 -14.26
N PHE A 138 8.48 -8.40 -13.05
CA PHE A 138 9.34 -7.33 -12.57
C PHE A 138 10.51 -7.08 -13.52
N LYS A 139 11.30 -8.12 -13.84
CA LYS A 139 12.44 -8.01 -14.76
C LYS A 139 12.07 -7.49 -16.13
N ASP A 140 10.93 -7.94 -16.66
CA ASP A 140 10.44 -7.48 -17.96
C ASP A 140 10.05 -5.99 -17.90
N TRP A 141 9.38 -5.55 -16.84
CA TRP A 141 8.90 -4.18 -16.66
C TRP A 141 10.04 -3.19 -16.37
N THR A 142 11.08 -3.65 -15.67
CA THR A 142 12.26 -2.84 -15.32
C THR A 142 13.46 -3.08 -16.25
N LYS A 143 13.24 -3.63 -17.45
CA LYS A 143 14.32 -4.08 -18.36
C LYS A 143 15.25 -2.95 -18.84
N THR A 144 14.72 -1.75 -19.03
CA THR A 144 15.48 -0.57 -19.48
C THR A 144 15.45 0.48 -18.38
N THR A 145 16.41 1.41 -18.37
CA THR A 145 16.41 2.52 -17.40
C THR A 145 15.11 3.33 -17.47
N ILE A 146 14.63 3.65 -18.68
CA ILE A 146 13.36 4.36 -18.88
C ILE A 146 12.18 3.57 -18.30
N SER A 147 12.07 2.28 -18.65
CA SER A 147 10.95 1.45 -18.19
C SER A 147 11.00 1.18 -16.69
N LYS A 148 12.20 1.08 -16.11
CA LYS A 148 12.42 0.99 -14.66
C LYS A 148 11.89 2.25 -13.97
N GLU A 149 12.37 3.43 -14.32
CA GLU A 149 11.97 4.67 -13.65
C GLU A 149 10.47 4.95 -13.79
N SER A 150 9.90 4.70 -14.97
CA SER A 150 8.45 4.81 -15.17
C SER A 150 7.67 3.83 -14.29
N SER A 151 8.08 2.55 -14.24
CA SER A 151 7.36 1.56 -13.44
C SER A 151 7.49 1.81 -11.94
N TYR A 152 8.65 2.28 -11.47
CA TYR A 152 8.81 2.68 -10.07
C TYR A 152 8.03 3.95 -9.73
N PHE A 153 7.89 4.91 -10.66
CA PHE A 153 7.00 6.04 -10.48
C PHE A 153 5.55 5.57 -10.25
N ASP A 154 5.02 4.72 -11.14
CA ASP A 154 3.66 4.17 -11.02
C ASP A 154 3.47 3.35 -9.75
N PHE A 155 4.47 2.56 -9.37
CA PHE A 155 4.43 1.78 -8.13
C PHE A 155 4.31 2.69 -6.91
N ARG A 156 5.10 3.75 -6.85
CA ARG A 156 5.04 4.72 -5.75
C ARG A 156 3.71 5.50 -5.75
N GLN A 157 3.05 5.70 -6.89
CA GLN A 157 1.69 6.25 -6.94
C GLN A 157 0.68 5.30 -6.30
N ILE A 158 0.75 4.00 -6.60
CA ILE A 158 -0.07 2.98 -5.92
C ILE A 158 0.16 2.99 -4.42
N LEU A 159 1.43 3.07 -3.97
CA LEU A 159 1.76 3.19 -2.54
C LEU A 159 1.21 4.47 -1.89
N GLY A 160 1.17 5.58 -2.64
CA GLY A 160 0.57 6.82 -2.17
C GLY A 160 -0.93 6.69 -1.96
N VAL A 161 -1.63 6.08 -2.92
CA VAL A 161 -3.08 5.82 -2.83
C VAL A 161 -3.40 4.90 -1.66
N THR A 162 -2.67 3.80 -1.50
CA THR A 162 -2.88 2.86 -0.38
C THR A 162 -2.55 3.49 0.96
N LEU A 163 -1.55 4.38 1.03
CA LEU A 163 -1.24 5.14 2.24
C LEU A 163 -2.39 6.07 2.65
N MET A 164 -3.09 6.70 1.69
CA MET A 164 -4.28 7.49 1.98
C MET A 164 -5.40 6.64 2.60
N VAL A 165 -5.63 5.43 2.07
CA VAL A 165 -6.60 4.48 2.65
C VAL A 165 -6.20 4.07 4.06
N ILE A 166 -4.93 3.75 4.29
CA ILE A 166 -4.42 3.42 5.63
C ILE A 166 -4.65 4.60 6.59
N ALA A 167 -4.46 5.85 6.14
CA ALA A 167 -4.73 7.03 6.95
C ALA A 167 -6.21 7.18 7.32
N GLN A 168 -7.12 6.95 6.37
CA GLN A 168 -8.57 7.01 6.62
C GLN A 168 -9.02 5.92 7.60
N LEU A 169 -8.57 4.68 7.39
CA LEU A 169 -8.85 3.56 8.29
C LEU A 169 -8.27 3.80 9.69
N LYS A 170 -7.09 4.42 9.77
CA LYS A 170 -6.49 4.80 11.04
C LYS A 170 -7.41 5.75 11.80
N TYR A 171 -7.85 6.84 11.16
CA TYR A 171 -8.72 7.83 11.78
C TYR A 171 -10.04 7.22 12.28
N LEU A 172 -10.67 6.37 11.45
CA LEU A 172 -11.87 5.62 11.86
C LEU A 172 -11.59 4.72 13.08
N THR A 173 -10.48 3.99 13.05
CA THR A 173 -10.09 3.06 14.12
C THR A 173 -9.77 3.78 15.43
N GLU A 174 -9.09 4.93 15.38
CA GLU A 174 -8.85 5.77 16.56
C GLU A 174 -10.17 6.25 17.17
N GLY A 175 -11.11 6.69 16.33
CA GLY A 175 -12.45 7.10 16.78
C GLY A 175 -13.21 5.99 17.48
N VAL A 176 -13.12 4.76 16.98
CA VAL A 176 -13.71 3.56 17.60
C VAL A 176 -13.06 3.25 18.95
N LEU A 177 -11.72 3.20 19.00
CA LEU A 177 -10.99 2.87 20.22
C LEU A 177 -11.27 3.88 21.34
N LEU A 178 -11.29 5.18 21.03
CA LEU A 178 -11.61 6.23 22.00
C LEU A 178 -12.99 6.07 22.64
N LYS A 179 -13.99 5.57 21.90
CA LYS A 179 -15.34 5.34 22.44
C LYS A 179 -15.42 4.12 23.34
N LEU A 180 -14.53 3.15 23.17
CA LEU A 180 -14.47 1.93 23.99
C LEU A 180 -13.70 2.13 25.31
N ASP A 181 -12.91 3.19 25.41
CA ASP A 181 -12.16 3.58 26.61
C ASP A 181 -12.96 4.52 27.55
N ILE A 182 -14.21 4.84 27.18
CA ILE A 182 -15.16 5.66 27.96
C ILE A 182 -16.20 4.73 28.60
#